data_AF-A0A9P9LQC0-F1
#
_entry.id   AF-A0A9P9LQC0-F1
#
_cell.length_a   1.000
_cell.length_b   1.000
_cell.length_c   1.000
_cell.angle_alpha   90.00
_cell.angle_beta   90.00
_cell.angle_gamma   90.00
#
_symmetry.space_group_name_H-M   'P 1'
#
loop_
_entity.id
_entity.type
_entity.pdbx_description
1 polymer ?
#
loop_
_entity_poly.entity_id
_entity_poly.type
_entity_poly.pdbx_seq_one_letter_code
_entity_poly.pdbx_strand_id
1 'polypeptide(L)'
;MEGMNDIKTRYQQSLNENDSSTQLLFDILKYRRGLGVTDPKDMIYGHLGLCSVCVRSLIGIDYSRSVSQIYQDVALQILAETRNLSVLSYVEKIQPEDRWPDIPSYVLDWFRTRSATLINF
;
A
#
# COMPACT_ATOMS: atom_id res chain seq x y z
N MET A 1 -4.31 15.36 -31.67
CA MET A 1 -4.40 14.11 -30.88
C MET A 1 -3.77 14.41 -29.53
N GLU A 2 -4.54 14.30 -28.46
CA GLU A 2 -4.05 14.54 -27.10
C GLU A 2 -3.09 13.39 -26.72
N GLY A 3 -1.88 13.71 -26.25
CA GLY A 3 -0.87 12.70 -25.94
C GLY A 3 -1.18 11.98 -24.63
N MET A 4 -0.78 10.70 -24.50
CA MET A 4 -0.90 9.93 -23.24
C MET A 4 -0.33 10.68 -22.02
N ASN A 5 0.72 11.48 -22.24
CA ASN A 5 1.34 12.31 -21.21
C ASN A 5 0.45 13.49 -20.77
N ASP A 6 -0.33 14.08 -21.67
CA ASP A 6 -1.23 15.20 -21.36
C ASP A 6 -2.42 14.72 -20.51
N ILE A 7 -2.97 13.55 -20.86
CA ILE A 7 -4.04 12.90 -20.10
C ILE A 7 -3.56 12.55 -18.69
N LYS A 8 -2.37 11.94 -18.58
CA LYS A 8 -1.75 11.61 -17.29
C LYS A 8 -1.54 12.85 -16.43
N THR A 9 -1.07 13.94 -17.03
CA THR A 9 -0.80 15.20 -16.32
C THR A 9 -2.10 15.83 -15.80
N ARG A 10 -3.17 15.87 -16.61
CA ARG A 10 -4.47 16.42 -16.21
C ARG A 10 -5.13 15.60 -15.10
N TYR A 11 -5.06 14.26 -15.20
CA TYR A 11 -5.55 13.37 -14.13
C TYR A 11 -4.78 13.61 -12.83
N GLN A 12 -3.46 13.72 -12.89
CA GLN A 12 -2.63 14.01 -11.71
C GLN A 12 -2.93 15.37 -11.09
N GLN A 13 -3.19 16.40 -11.90
CA GLN A 13 -3.61 17.72 -11.41
C GLN A 13 -4.95 17.63 -10.67
N SER A 14 -5.93 16.88 -11.20
CA SER A 14 -7.21 16.68 -10.51
C SER A 14 -7.10 15.93 -9.17
N LEU A 15 -6.13 15.02 -9.02
CA LEU A 15 -5.91 14.30 -7.76
C LEU A 15 -5.29 15.18 -6.66
N ASN A 16 -4.56 16.23 -7.02
CA ASN A 16 -3.93 17.13 -6.04
C ASN A 16 -4.94 18.01 -5.30
N GLU A 17 -6.18 18.14 -5.79
CA GLU A 17 -7.15 19.12 -5.27
C GLU A 17 -8.10 18.56 -4.21
N ASN A 18 -8.21 17.23 -3.99
CA ASN A 18 -9.38 16.71 -3.27
C ASN A 18 -9.25 15.47 -2.37
N ASP A 19 -8.09 14.86 -2.12
CA ASP A 19 -8.09 13.67 -1.27
C ASP A 19 -6.84 13.45 -0.41
N SER A 20 -7.06 12.91 0.79
CA SER A 20 -6.02 12.36 1.65
C SER A 20 -5.40 11.19 0.88
N SER A 21 -4.31 11.46 0.17
CA SER A 21 -3.91 10.59 -0.95
C SER A 21 -3.28 9.27 -0.48
N THR A 22 -2.91 9.16 0.80
CA THR A 22 -2.58 7.88 1.43
C THR A 22 -3.78 7.02 1.76
N GLN A 23 -4.96 7.61 2.01
CA GLN A 23 -6.20 6.84 2.19
C GLN A 23 -6.55 6.09 0.92
N LEU A 24 -6.42 6.74 -0.24
CA LEU A 24 -6.57 6.09 -1.55
C LEU A 24 -5.56 4.93 -1.73
N LEU A 25 -4.28 5.16 -1.42
CA LEU A 25 -3.28 4.10 -1.49
C LEU A 25 -3.67 2.94 -0.57
N PHE A 26 -4.03 3.22 0.68
CA PHE A 26 -4.44 2.23 1.65
C PHE A 26 -5.65 1.41 1.17
N ASP A 27 -6.65 2.06 0.60
CA ASP A 27 -7.84 1.40 0.06
C ASP A 27 -7.48 0.50 -1.12
N ILE A 28 -6.66 0.98 -2.07
CA ILE A 28 -6.17 0.17 -3.19
C ILE A 28 -5.42 -1.06 -2.66
N LEU A 29 -4.48 -0.88 -1.73
CA LEU A 29 -3.68 -1.96 -1.17
C LEU A 29 -4.56 -2.98 -0.43
N LYS A 30 -5.56 -2.51 0.32
CA LYS A 30 -6.54 -3.38 1.00
C LYS A 30 -7.30 -4.28 0.03
N TYR A 31 -7.72 -3.77 -1.13
CA TYR A 31 -8.43 -4.58 -2.14
C TYR A 31 -7.52 -5.45 -3.00
N ARG A 32 -6.24 -5.07 -3.14
CA ARG A 32 -5.26 -5.77 -3.99
C ARG A 32 -4.39 -6.77 -3.23
N ARG A 33 -4.38 -6.70 -1.90
CA ARG A 33 -3.67 -7.61 -1.01
C ARG A 33 -3.91 -9.07 -1.40
N GLY A 34 -2.82 -9.83 -1.54
CA GLY A 34 -2.89 -11.25 -1.91
C GLY A 34 -3.19 -11.54 -3.39
N LEU A 35 -3.41 -10.52 -4.22
CA LEU A 35 -3.59 -10.70 -5.66
C LEU A 35 -2.23 -10.72 -6.36
N GLY A 36 -1.87 -11.90 -6.87
CA GLY A 36 -0.55 -12.28 -7.39
C GLY A 36 0.27 -11.17 -8.05
N VAL A 37 1.20 -10.61 -7.28
CA VAL A 37 2.33 -9.81 -7.75
C VAL A 37 3.57 -10.71 -7.81
N THR A 38 4.44 -10.52 -8.79
CA THR A 38 5.67 -11.32 -8.91
C THR A 38 6.76 -10.81 -7.97
N ASP A 39 7.00 -9.49 -7.94
CA ASP A 39 7.80 -8.85 -6.91
C ASP A 39 6.88 -8.31 -5.81
N PRO A 40 7.04 -8.69 -4.53
CA PRO A 40 6.26 -8.14 -3.41
C PRO A 40 6.32 -6.61 -3.29
N LYS A 41 7.39 -5.96 -3.77
CA LYS A 41 7.54 -4.51 -3.80
C LYS A 41 6.57 -3.85 -4.79
N ASP A 42 6.20 -4.56 -5.85
CA ASP A 42 5.27 -4.06 -6.87
C ASP A 42 3.85 -3.88 -6.30
N MET A 43 3.51 -4.55 -5.20
CA MET A 43 2.25 -4.28 -4.50
C MET A 43 2.17 -2.83 -4.01
N ILE A 44 3.30 -2.22 -3.67
CA ILE A 44 3.36 -0.80 -3.31
C ILE A 44 3.63 0.04 -4.56
N TYR A 45 4.77 -0.22 -5.21
CA TYR A 45 5.29 0.64 -6.27
C TYR A 45 4.42 0.64 -7.53
N GLY A 46 3.77 -0.47 -7.86
CA GLY A 46 2.84 -0.54 -8.98
C GLY A 46 1.61 0.32 -8.80
N HIS A 47 1.15 0.52 -7.55
CA HIS A 47 -0.05 1.30 -7.24
C HIS A 47 0.23 2.76 -6.90
N LEU A 48 1.47 3.12 -6.55
CA LEU A 48 1.89 4.52 -6.39
C LEU A 48 1.57 5.37 -7.63
N GLY A 49 1.57 4.80 -8.83
CA GLY A 49 1.20 5.49 -10.06
C GLY A 49 -0.23 6.06 -10.08
N LEU A 50 -1.12 5.55 -9.22
CA LEU A 50 -2.50 6.00 -9.04
C LEU A 50 -2.65 7.09 -7.97
N CYS A 51 -1.60 7.32 -7.17
CA CYS A 51 -1.59 8.30 -6.09
C CYS A 51 -1.16 9.70 -6.57
N SER A 52 -1.41 10.71 -5.74
CA SER A 52 -0.97 12.08 -5.97
C SER A 52 0.57 12.18 -6.07
N VAL A 53 1.06 13.29 -6.62
CA VAL A 53 2.53 13.57 -6.68
C VAL A 53 3.14 13.59 -5.27
N CYS A 54 2.39 14.11 -4.29
CA CYS A 54 2.83 14.21 -2.90
C CYS A 54 3.15 12.83 -2.31
N VAL A 55 2.21 11.88 -2.39
CA VAL A 55 2.38 10.53 -1.82
C VAL A 55 3.48 9.74 -2.53
N ARG A 56 3.59 9.87 -3.85
CA ARG A 56 4.69 9.26 -4.60
C ARG A 56 6.06 9.76 -4.14
N SER A 57 6.16 11.06 -3.85
CA SER A 57 7.40 11.68 -3.37
C SER A 57 7.73 11.29 -1.94
N LEU A 58 6.72 11.05 -1.10
CA LEU A 58 6.89 10.62 0.29
C LEU A 58 7.44 9.19 0.42
N ILE A 59 6.89 8.24 -0.36
CA ILE A 59 7.29 6.82 -0.27
C ILE A 59 8.58 6.56 -1.03
N GLY A 60 8.77 7.20 -2.20
CA GLY A 60 9.95 7.04 -3.04
C GLY A 60 10.06 5.62 -3.66
N ILE A 61 10.32 5.53 -4.96
CA ILE A 61 10.51 4.23 -5.62
C ILE A 61 11.98 3.85 -5.54
N ASP A 62 12.32 2.88 -4.69
CA ASP A 62 13.66 2.34 -4.57
C ASP A 62 13.62 0.81 -4.38
N TYR A 63 13.99 0.08 -5.43
CA TYR A 63 14.02 -1.39 -5.42
C TYR A 63 15.25 -1.96 -4.71
N SER A 64 16.23 -1.14 -4.30
CA SER A 64 17.36 -1.61 -3.48
C SER A 64 16.94 -1.92 -2.03
N ARG A 65 15.83 -1.33 -1.58
CA ARG A 65 15.27 -1.50 -0.24
C ARG A 65 14.66 -2.89 -0.06
N SER A 66 14.66 -3.38 1.18
CA SER A 66 13.98 -4.63 1.52
C SER A 66 12.46 -4.44 1.55
N VAL A 67 11.72 -5.53 1.36
CA VAL A 67 10.25 -5.52 1.47
C VAL A 67 9.81 -5.02 2.84
N SER A 68 10.50 -5.44 3.90
CA SER A 68 10.17 -5.02 5.27
C SER A 68 10.29 -3.51 5.46
N GLN A 69 11.39 -2.91 4.99
CA GLN A 69 11.59 -1.46 5.04
C GLN A 69 10.48 -0.71 4.29
N ILE A 70 10.13 -1.17 3.09
CA ILE A 70 9.09 -0.53 2.27
C ILE A 70 7.72 -0.62 2.96
N TYR A 71 7.35 -1.81 3.43
CA TYR A 71 6.04 -2.02 4.06
C TYR A 71 5.91 -1.26 5.38
N GLN A 72 7.00 -1.18 6.16
CA GLN A 72 7.05 -0.40 7.39
C GLN A 72 6.88 1.09 7.14
N ASP A 73 7.60 1.66 6.17
CA ASP A 73 7.48 3.08 5.82
C ASP A 73 6.06 3.43 5.37
N VAL A 74 5.47 2.59 4.50
CA VAL A 74 4.09 2.77 4.03
C VAL A 74 3.11 2.74 5.20
N ALA A 75 3.26 1.79 6.13
CA ALA A 75 2.40 1.69 7.31
C ALA A 75 2.52 2.93 8.21
N LEU A 76 3.74 3.42 8.43
CA LEU A 76 3.99 4.64 9.21
C LEU A 76 3.40 5.89 8.53
N GLN A 77 3.52 6.00 7.21
CA GLN A 77 2.97 7.12 6.45
C GLN A 77 1.44 7.14 6.51
N ILE A 78 0.80 5.98 6.34
CA ILE A 78 -0.66 5.84 6.47
C ILE A 78 -1.11 6.22 7.89
N LEU A 79 -0.42 5.72 8.93
CA LEU A 79 -0.73 6.07 10.33
C LEU A 79 -0.59 7.57 10.62
N ALA A 80 0.47 8.19 10.09
CA ALA A 80 0.75 9.62 10.28
C ALA A 80 -0.32 10.51 9.62
N GLU A 81 -0.81 10.13 8.44
CA GLU A 81 -1.79 10.89 7.68
C GLU A 81 -3.23 10.65 8.14
N THR A 82 -3.64 9.40 8.39
CA THR A 82 -5.02 9.10 8.82
C THR A 82 -5.27 9.51 10.27
N ARG A 83 -4.21 9.65 11.08
CA ARG A 83 -4.25 9.91 12.53
C ARG A 83 -5.21 9.00 13.29
N ASN A 84 -5.41 7.79 12.77
CA ASN A 84 -6.29 6.80 13.37
C ASN A 84 -5.63 5.41 13.30
N LEU A 85 -6.02 4.54 14.22
CA LEU A 85 -5.51 3.16 14.29
C LEU A 85 -6.37 2.18 13.50
N SER A 86 -7.24 2.67 12.60
CA SER A 86 -8.15 1.80 11.83
C SER A 86 -7.38 0.81 10.95
N VAL A 87 -6.19 1.21 10.47
CA VAL A 87 -5.25 0.34 9.73
C VAL A 87 -4.86 -0.91 10.52
N LEU A 88 -4.77 -0.84 11.85
CA LEU A 88 -4.42 -1.99 12.69
C LEU A 88 -5.51 -3.06 12.69
N SER A 89 -6.77 -2.70 12.40
CA SER A 89 -7.86 -3.69 12.26
C SER A 89 -7.70 -4.60 11.04
N TYR A 90 -6.83 -4.23 10.09
CA TYR A 90 -6.52 -5.01 8.89
C TYR A 90 -5.28 -5.89 9.06
N VAL A 91 -4.51 -5.68 10.13
CA VAL A 91 -3.37 -6.53 10.46
C VAL A 91 -3.88 -7.94 10.67
N GLU A 92 -3.26 -8.88 9.97
CA GLU A 92 -3.70 -10.26 9.97
C GLU A 92 -3.50 -10.91 11.34
N LYS A 93 -4.44 -11.79 11.69
CA LYS A 93 -4.23 -12.84 12.68
C LYS A 93 -3.58 -14.06 12.00
N ILE A 94 -2.46 -13.85 11.32
CA ILE A 94 -1.66 -14.97 10.80
C ILE A 94 -0.70 -15.43 11.88
N GLN A 95 -0.34 -16.71 11.83
CA GLN A 95 0.73 -17.23 12.68
C GLN A 95 2.05 -16.52 12.33
N PRO A 96 2.93 -16.26 13.31
CA PRO A 96 4.22 -15.62 13.07
C PRO A 96 5.05 -16.28 11.95
N GLU A 97 4.98 -17.61 11.85
CA GLU A 97 5.67 -18.42 10.84
C GLU A 97 5.17 -18.20 9.40
N ASP A 98 3.92 -17.79 9.22
CA ASP A 98 3.33 -17.54 7.90
C ASP A 98 3.59 -16.11 7.41
N ARG A 99 4.17 -15.26 8.26
CA ARG A 99 4.36 -13.83 8.00
C ARG A 99 5.64 -13.59 7.21
N TRP A 100 5.67 -12.52 6.40
CA TRP A 100 6.93 -12.08 5.80
C TRP A 100 7.99 -11.90 6.90
N PRO A 101 9.24 -12.39 6.71
CA PRO A 101 10.27 -12.26 7.73
C PRO A 101 10.59 -10.79 8.00
N ASP A 102 10.93 -10.48 9.25
CA ASP A 102 11.43 -9.17 9.68
C ASP A 102 10.47 -7.97 9.50
N ILE A 103 9.18 -8.17 9.22
CA ILE A 103 8.19 -7.08 9.34
C ILE A 103 7.67 -6.95 10.78
N PRO A 104 7.58 -5.73 11.36
CA PRO A 104 7.02 -5.51 12.71
C PRO A 104 5.53 -5.88 12.78
N SER A 105 5.02 -6.45 13.88
CA SER A 105 3.65 -6.98 14.01
C SER A 105 2.51 -6.03 13.61
N TYR A 106 2.72 -4.72 13.69
CA TYR A 106 1.73 -3.71 13.32
C TYR A 106 1.69 -3.39 11.81
N VAL A 107 2.64 -3.90 11.03
CA VAL A 107 2.77 -3.70 9.58
C VAL A 107 1.94 -4.74 8.83
N LEU A 108 1.26 -4.32 7.76
CA LEU A 108 0.49 -5.22 6.90
C LEU A 108 1.43 -6.02 5.99
N ASP A 109 1.22 -7.33 5.91
CA ASP A 109 1.82 -8.14 4.85
C ASP A 109 0.97 -7.99 3.58
N TRP A 110 1.38 -7.09 2.68
CA TRP A 110 0.62 -6.81 1.46
C TRP A 110 0.68 -7.92 0.42
N PHE A 111 1.66 -8.82 0.51
CA PHE A 111 1.87 -9.88 -0.45
C PHE A 111 0.90 -11.05 -0.23
N ARG A 112 0.59 -11.36 1.03
CA ARG A 112 -0.25 -12.52 1.38
C ARG A 112 -1.72 -12.16 1.43
N THR A 113 -2.56 -13.11 1.02
CA THR A 113 -4.00 -13.02 1.20
C THR A 113 -4.32 -13.16 2.68
N ARG A 114 -5.25 -12.32 3.15
CA ARG A 114 -5.81 -12.45 4.50
C ARG A 114 -6.35 -13.87 4.67
N SER A 115 -5.76 -14.63 5.59
CA SER A 115 -6.24 -15.98 5.88
C SER A 115 -7.68 -15.85 6.41
N ALA A 116 -8.65 -16.18 5.57
CA ALA A 116 -10.01 -16.36 6.02
C ALA A 116 -9.99 -17.67 6.80
N THR A 117 -9.82 -17.59 8.12
CA THR A 117 -10.16 -18.72 8.98
C THR A 117 -11.61 -19.05 8.64
N LEU A 118 -11.82 -20.16 7.93
CA LEU A 118 -13.13 -20.78 7.85
C LEU A 118 -13.46 -21.15 9.30
N ILE A 119 -14.22 -20.30 9.96
CA ILE A 119 -14.91 -20.69 11.19
C ILE A 119 -15.97 -21.68 10.69
N ASN A 120 -15.59 -22.95 10.65
CA ASN A 120 -16.54 -24.04 10.55
C ASN A 120 -17.33 -24.01 11.87
N PHE A 121 -18.58 -23.58 11.78
CA PHE A 121 -19.58 -23.76 12.83
C PHE A 121 -20.08 -25.21 12.81
#